data_AF-X1VHV0-F1
#
_entry.id   AF-X1VHV0-F1
#
_cell.length_a   1.000
_cell.length_b   1.000
_cell.length_c   1.000
_cell.angle_alpha   90.00
_cell.angle_beta   90.00
_cell.angle_gamma   90.00
#
_symmetry.space_group_name_H-M   'P 1'
#
loop_
_entity.id
_entity.type
_entity.pdbx_description
1 polymer ?
#
loop_
_entity_poly.entity_id
_entity_poly.type
_entity_poly.pdbx_seq_one_letter_code
_entity_poly.pdbx_strand_id
1 'polypeptide(L)'
;MNITGIEIIKSNPGVAVVPNPSVAIGVVAGEKVELTYGDTLKVNVNFDYRGLAGSATLYGAIGNRWGIPPYFDEILDGEVSIDLPESREDFTPCERSVDIPITS
;
A
#
# COMPACT_ATOMS: atom_id res chain seq x y z
N MET A 1 -7.35 10.65 4.69
CA MET A 1 -6.28 9.78 4.18
C MET A 1 -6.21 9.99 2.69
N ASN A 2 -5.01 10.13 2.14
CA ASN A 2 -4.77 10.23 0.70
C ASN A 2 -3.70 9.23 0.28
N ILE A 3 -3.82 8.69 -0.92
CA ILE A 3 -2.71 7.97 -1.57
C ILE A 3 -1.74 9.03 -2.09
N THR A 4 -0.49 8.96 -1.66
CA THR A 4 0.57 9.91 -2.03
C THR A 4 1.51 9.34 -3.09
N GLY A 5 1.54 8.01 -3.25
CA GLY A 5 2.33 7.37 -4.28
C GLY A 5 2.01 5.87 -4.41
N ILE A 6 2.31 5.33 -5.58
CA ILE A 6 2.24 3.91 -5.87
C ILE A 6 3.59 3.51 -6.45
N GLU A 7 4.17 2.44 -5.93
CA GLU A 7 5.45 1.88 -6.37
C GLU A 7 5.29 0.40 -6.70
N ILE A 8 6.01 -0.06 -7.72
CA ILE A 8 6.11 -1.49 -8.04
C ILE A 8 7.48 -1.98 -7.61
N ILE A 9 7.49 -2.92 -6.69
CA ILE A 9 8.67 -3.64 -6.22
C ILE A 9 8.76 -4.91 -7.07
N LYS A 10 9.66 -4.93 -8.06
CA LYS A 10 9.81 -6.06 -8.97
C LYS A 10 10.36 -7.30 -8.28
N SER A 11 9.78 -8.46 -8.56
CA SER A 11 10.44 -9.73 -8.25
C SER A 11 11.70 -9.88 -9.12
N ASN A 12 12.84 -10.24 -8.53
CA ASN A 12 14.04 -10.56 -9.28
C ASN A 12 13.98 -12.05 -9.70
N PRO A 13 13.73 -12.40 -10.97
CA PRO A 13 13.46 -13.79 -11.37
C PRO A 13 14.74 -14.66 -11.51
N GLY A 14 15.89 -14.22 -10.98
CA GLY A 14 17.20 -14.85 -11.25
C GLY A 14 18.15 -14.99 -10.07
N VAL A 15 17.75 -14.64 -8.85
CA VAL A 15 18.65 -14.68 -7.68
C VAL A 15 17.96 -15.43 -6.55
N ALA A 16 18.41 -16.65 -6.30
CA ALA A 16 18.11 -17.36 -5.06
C ALA A 16 18.55 -16.48 -3.87
N VAL A 17 17.58 -16.08 -3.05
CA VAL A 17 17.70 -15.57 -1.67
C VAL A 17 19.05 -14.89 -1.35
N VAL A 18 19.24 -13.69 -1.88
CA VAL A 18 20.14 -12.69 -1.30
C VAL A 18 19.33 -11.40 -1.22
N PRO A 19 19.25 -10.70 -0.08
CA PRO A 19 18.44 -9.48 0.04
C PRO A 19 19.13 -8.36 -0.76
N ASN A 20 18.84 -8.29 -2.05
CA ASN A 20 19.30 -7.26 -2.97
C ASN A 20 18.13 -6.32 -3.31
N PRO A 21 18.39 -5.02 -3.50
CA PRO A 21 17.37 -4.00 -3.44
C PRO A 21 16.46 -4.13 -4.65
N SER A 22 15.21 -4.52 -4.41
CA SER A 22 14.16 -4.47 -5.42
C SER A 22 14.10 -3.06 -6.02
N VAL A 23 14.14 -2.95 -7.34
CA VAL A 23 13.99 -1.66 -8.02
C VAL A 23 12.54 -1.23 -7.87
N ALA A 24 12.29 -0.21 -7.05
CA ALA A 24 10.98 0.42 -6.93
C ALA A 24 10.77 1.36 -8.11
N ILE A 25 9.72 1.11 -8.88
CA ILE A 25 9.32 1.98 -10.00
C ILE A 25 8.10 2.79 -9.57
N GLY A 26 8.24 4.11 -9.50
CA GLY A 26 7.12 5.01 -9.22
C GLY A 26 6.12 5.04 -10.37
N VAL A 27 4.83 5.03 -10.04
CA VAL A 27 3.72 5.05 -10.99
C VAL A 27 3.14 6.46 -11.09
N VAL A 28 2.87 6.91 -12.32
CA VAL A 28 2.18 8.18 -12.56
C VAL A 28 0.68 8.00 -12.29
N ALA A 29 0.10 8.90 -11.49
CA ALA A 29 -1.31 8.84 -11.15
C ALA A 29 -2.21 8.90 -12.41
N GLY A 30 -3.16 7.96 -12.48
CA GLY A 30 -4.10 7.84 -13.61
C GLY A 30 -3.60 6.98 -14.76
N GLU A 31 -2.33 6.54 -14.76
CA GLU A 31 -1.84 5.59 -15.74
C GLU A 31 -2.22 4.16 -15.41
N LYS A 32 -2.47 3.36 -16.46
CA LYS A 32 -2.62 1.92 -16.32
C LYS A 32 -1.24 1.29 -16.09
N VAL A 33 -1.16 0.44 -15.08
CA VAL A 33 0.04 -0.31 -14.75
C VAL A 33 -0.16 -1.79 -15.04
N GLU A 34 0.88 -2.43 -15.57
CA GLU A 34 0.94 -3.89 -15.69
C GLU A 34 1.80 -4.46 -14.56
N LEU A 35 1.21 -5.39 -13.81
CA LEU A 35 1.84 -6.09 -12.70
C LEU A 35 2.06 -7.55 -13.10
N THR A 36 3.15 -8.13 -12.64
CA THR A 36 3.49 -9.53 -12.89
C THR A 36 3.39 -10.32 -11.59
N TYR A 37 3.00 -11.59 -11.67
CA TYR A 37 3.04 -12.50 -10.53
C TYR A 37 4.40 -12.46 -9.82
N GLY A 38 4.39 -12.31 -8.50
CA GLY A 38 5.59 -12.16 -7.66
C GLY A 38 6.02 -10.72 -7.44
N ASP A 39 5.55 -9.76 -8.23
CA ASP A 39 5.74 -8.33 -7.90
C ASP A 39 5.02 -7.99 -6.58
N THR A 40 5.39 -6.85 -6.00
CA THR A 40 4.67 -6.26 -4.87
C THR A 40 4.30 -4.84 -5.22
N LEU A 41 3.01 -4.49 -5.05
CA LEU A 41 2.54 -3.13 -5.17
C LEU A 41 2.63 -2.46 -3.80
N LYS A 42 3.48 -1.44 -3.67
CA LYS A 42 3.57 -0.63 -2.46
C LYS A 42 2.73 0.62 -2.63
N VAL A 43 1.78 0.83 -1.71
CA VAL A 43 0.90 1.99 -1.70
C VAL A 43 1.31 2.90 -0.54
N ASN A 44 1.79 4.09 -0.87
CA ASN A 44 2.13 5.11 0.11
C ASN A 44 0.90 5.98 0.39
N VAL A 45 0.62 6.22 1.67
CA VAL A 45 -0.50 7.04 2.12
C VAL A 45 -0.03 8.10 3.10
N ASN A 46 -0.78 9.20 3.13
CA ASN A 46 -0.76 10.15 4.23
C ASN A 46 -2.12 10.25 4.91
N PHE A 47 -2.11 10.50 6.20
CA PHE A 47 -3.31 10.86 6.94
C PHE A 47 -2.92 11.64 8.20
N ASP A 48 -3.78 12.56 8.60
CA ASP A 48 -3.60 13.28 9.84
C ASP A 48 -4.22 12.49 10.99
N TYR A 49 -3.47 12.31 12.07
CA TYR A 49 -3.89 11.59 13.27
C TYR A 49 -3.98 12.51 14.48
N ARG A 50 -5.03 12.35 15.28
CA ARG A 50 -5.16 12.95 16.61
C ARG A 50 -5.75 11.93 17.58
N GLY A 51 -5.02 11.62 18.64
CA GLY A 51 -5.39 10.64 19.66
C GLY A 51 -4.22 10.22 20.55
N LEU A 52 -4.44 9.17 21.33
CA LEU A 52 -3.40 8.55 22.16
C LEU A 52 -2.45 7.74 21.29
N ALA A 53 -1.21 7.52 21.74
CA ALA A 53 -0.34 6.55 21.09
C ALA A 53 -1.02 5.17 21.07
N GLY A 54 -0.83 4.45 19.96
CA GLY A 54 -1.42 3.13 19.78
C GLY A 54 -0.97 2.49 18.47
N SER A 55 -1.63 1.39 18.10
CA SER A 55 -1.39 0.69 16.85
C SER A 55 -2.68 0.66 16.02
N ALA A 56 -2.55 0.73 14.70
CA ALA A 56 -3.64 0.49 13.77
C ALA A 56 -3.20 -0.48 12.68
N THR A 57 -4.18 -1.10 12.01
CA THR A 57 -3.91 -1.87 10.80
C THR A 57 -4.14 -0.96 9.59
N LEU A 58 -3.11 -0.80 8.76
CA LEU A 58 -3.25 -0.22 7.44
C LEU A 58 -3.53 -1.36 6.45
N TYR A 59 -4.74 -1.36 5.89
CA TYR A 59 -5.23 -2.35 4.95
C TYR A 59 -5.33 -1.76 3.55
N GLY A 60 -4.77 -2.44 2.55
CA GLY A 60 -4.83 -2.04 1.14
C GLY A 60 -5.27 -3.21 0.27
N ALA A 61 -6.07 -2.93 -0.75
CA ALA A 61 -6.63 -3.96 -1.62
C ALA A 61 -6.66 -3.53 -3.09
N ILE A 62 -6.48 -4.50 -3.98
CA ILE A 62 -6.69 -4.41 -5.42
C ILE A 62 -7.93 -5.24 -5.74
N GLY A 63 -8.85 -4.64 -6.48
CA GLY A 63 -10.13 -5.28 -6.76
C GLY A 63 -10.88 -4.63 -7.91
N ASN A 64 -11.96 -5.27 -8.31
CA ASN A 64 -12.86 -4.75 -9.33
C ASN A 64 -13.96 -3.91 -8.68
N ARG A 65 -14.27 -2.78 -9.30
CA ARG A 65 -15.48 -2.02 -8.96
C ARG A 65 -16.60 -2.41 -9.91
N TRP A 66 -17.72 -2.90 -9.37
CA TRP A 66 -18.86 -3.37 -10.17
C TRP A 66 -20.21 -2.93 -9.57
N GLY A 67 -21.25 -2.84 -10.43
CA GLY A 67 -22.65 -2.74 -10.02
C GLY A 67 -23.17 -1.34 -9.68
N ILE A 68 -24.48 -1.27 -9.38
CA ILE A 68 -25.21 -0.09 -8.86
C ILE A 68 -26.08 -0.55 -7.67
N PRO A 69 -25.82 -0.10 -6.42
CA PRO A 69 -24.70 0.74 -6.00
C PRO A 69 -23.35 0.02 -6.22
N PRO A 70 -22.24 0.78 -6.31
CA PRO A 70 -20.94 0.20 -6.56
C PRO A 70 -20.50 -0.69 -5.38
N TYR A 71 -20.16 -1.93 -5.69
CA TYR A 71 -19.47 -2.85 -4.80
C TYR A 71 -18.00 -2.94 -5.20
N PHE A 72 -17.15 -3.25 -4.23
CA PHE A 72 -15.74 -3.53 -4.44
C PHE A 72 -15.52 -5.03 -4.23
N ASP A 73 -15.19 -5.73 -5.30
CA ASP A 73 -14.82 -7.13 -5.31
C ASP A 73 -13.30 -7.23 -5.17
N GLU A 74 -12.86 -7.55 -3.96
CA GLU A 74 -11.45 -7.67 -3.61
C GLU A 74 -10.82 -8.92 -4.23
N ILE A 75 -9.63 -8.77 -4.80
CA ILE A 75 -8.89 -9.86 -5.47
C ILE A 75 -7.57 -10.13 -4.75
N LEU A 76 -6.85 -9.06 -4.42
CA LEU A 76 -5.59 -9.11 -3.69
C LEU A 76 -5.63 -8.09 -2.56
N ASP A 77 -5.05 -8.44 -1.44
CA ASP A 77 -4.95 -7.57 -0.28
C ASP A 77 -3.57 -7.64 0.36
N GLY A 78 -3.30 -6.66 1.19
CA GLY A 78 -2.14 -6.61 2.05
C GLY A 78 -2.45 -5.76 3.27
N GLU A 79 -1.82 -6.10 4.38
CA GLU A 79 -1.95 -5.34 5.61
C GLU A 79 -0.64 -5.20 6.35
N VAL A 80 -0.54 -4.11 7.12
CA VAL A 80 0.59 -3.88 8.00
C VAL A 80 0.11 -3.21 9.28
N SER A 81 0.67 -3.63 10.42
CA SER A 81 0.46 -2.92 11.68
C SER A 81 1.34 -1.67 11.70
N ILE A 82 0.74 -0.53 11.96
CA ILE A 82 1.38 0.77 12.01
C ILE A 82 1.29 1.35 13.41
N ASP A 83 2.39 1.94 13.87
CA ASP A 83 2.38 2.73 15.10
C ASP A 83 1.77 4.10 14.84
N LEU A 84 0.91 4.54 15.75
CA LEU A 84 0.31 5.87 15.77
C LEU A 84 0.98 6.70 16.88
N PRO A 85 1.42 7.93 16.58
CA PRO A 85 2.05 8.79 17.57
C PRO A 85 1.02 9.26 18.60
N GLU A 86 1.47 9.61 19.80
CA GLU A 86 0.63 10.41 20.70
C GLU A 86 0.46 11.82 20.13
N SER A 87 -0.78 12.23 19.92
CA SER A 87 -1.14 13.51 19.29
C SER A 87 -2.44 14.01 19.88
N ARG A 88 -2.40 14.63 21.07
CA ARG A 88 -3.63 14.99 21.82
C ARG A 88 -4.24 16.31 21.37
N GLU A 89 -3.40 17.33 21.24
CA GLU A 89 -3.86 18.72 21.03
C GLU A 89 -4.06 19.02 19.55
N ASP A 90 -3.05 18.69 18.74
CA ASP A 90 -3.02 18.96 17.30
C ASP A 90 -3.09 17.67 16.48
N PHE A 91 -3.40 17.82 15.20
CA PHE A 91 -3.28 16.74 14.23
C PHE A 91 -1.82 16.57 13.80
N THR A 92 -1.30 15.34 13.93
CA THR A 92 0.03 14.97 13.47
C THR A 92 -0.06 14.23 12.13
N PRO A 93 0.61 14.71 11.07
CA PRO A 93 0.70 13.99 9.80
C PRO A 93 1.43 12.65 9.97
N CYS A 94 0.81 11.58 9.46
CA CYS A 94 1.37 10.23 9.44
C CYS A 94 1.55 9.76 8.00
N GLU A 95 2.79 9.44 7.64
CA GLU A 95 3.13 8.81 6.37
C GLU A 95 3.38 7.32 6.60
N ARG A 96 2.64 6.47 5.89
CA ARG A 96 2.74 5.01 6.01
C ARG A 96 2.62 4.38 4.63
N SER A 97 3.00 3.11 4.54
CA SER A 97 2.85 2.33 3.32
C SER A 97 2.31 0.96 3.62
N VAL A 98 1.55 0.39 2.69
CA VAL A 98 1.13 -1.00 2.72
C VAL A 98 1.55 -1.69 1.43
N ASP A 99 2.04 -2.92 1.58
CA ASP A 99 2.52 -3.73 0.48
C ASP A 99 1.45 -4.77 0.13
N ILE A 100 1.06 -4.82 -1.14
CA ILE A 100 0.08 -5.77 -1.67
C ILE A 100 0.83 -6.73 -2.61
N PRO A 101 1.02 -8.00 -2.23
CA PRO A 101 1.73 -8.97 -3.06
C PRO A 101 0.87 -9.40 -4.26
N ILE A 102 1.48 -9.49 -5.43
CA ILE A 102 0.80 -9.90 -6.66
C ILE A 102 0.86 -11.42 -6.78
N THR A 103 -0.14 -12.09 -6.22
CA THR A 103 -0.20 -13.55 -6.10
C THR A 103 -1.27 -14.22 -6.97
N SER A 104 -1.96 -13.48 -7.83
CA SER A 104 -2.95 -14.00 -8.77
C SER A 104 -3.19 -13.04 -9.93
#